data_AF-A0A399WCX7-F1
#
_entry.id   AF-A0A399WCX7-F1
#
_cell.length_a   1.000
_cell.length_b   1.000
_cell.length_c   1.000
_cell.angle_alpha   90.00
_cell.angle_beta   90.00
_cell.angle_gamma   90.00
#
_symmetry.space_group_name_H-M   'P 1'
#
loop_
_entity.id
_entity.type
_entity.pdbx_description
1 polymer ?
#
loop_
_entity_poly.entity_id
_entity_poly.type
_entity_poly.pdbx_seq_one_letter_code
_entity_poly.pdbx_strand_id
1 'polypeptide(L)'
;MFRKRIFSVAALFALAAGLALTASAQTAVTSGTVFMKKDGKKVPVEGALVEAYGQSNAMTPVKTDKKGFFSFAGLMWGYKYTLVVSGAGIGPEIQPGVSAGTTRMEIEVKEGDGRHYTEAEVRDALEKAKSGTTAEPQNEEEAKKAQAEYEAKKKAYEEAKAKSEANFATAQRLVKEGDAALDANNFDLAIAKYEEGFNSDPEFAGTAPTFLAKKADALRRRGIETYNKGAKADRTVKYEMFATARKDMGDAAENYKKALDMVANAPAKDITPENAKSLTTFSLFQIKELVRIAGLTGQVDPRLPVIAEEFVPKYIASETDVTKKNAALVNLADMYLATGDIEKAIKTYREALTADPNNIDGLVGLGLSLVNSGYASGDKAQLQEGANYLGKFVSSAPDTHRLKKDAEGLLTTLKAEKITPQKIKN
;
A
#
# COMPACT_ATOMS: atom_id res chain seq x y z
N MET A 1 8.30 15.99 -36.20
CA MET A 1 8.38 16.42 -34.78
C MET A 1 7.28 15.66 -34.04
N PHE A 2 7.44 14.86 -32.99
CA PHE A 2 8.52 14.56 -32.04
C PHE A 2 8.62 13.03 -31.85
N ARG A 3 9.80 12.56 -31.46
CA ARG A 3 10.28 11.16 -31.52
C ARG A 3 9.77 10.26 -30.38
N LYS A 4 9.38 9.04 -30.76
CA LYS A 4 9.33 7.82 -29.94
C LYS A 4 10.73 7.48 -29.38
N ARG A 5 10.81 6.91 -28.19
CA ARG A 5 12.00 6.15 -27.73
C ARG A 5 11.57 4.77 -27.25
N ILE A 6 11.91 3.78 -28.08
CA ILE A 6 12.02 2.36 -27.77
C ILE A 6 13.50 2.12 -27.47
N PHE A 7 13.85 1.57 -26.31
CA PHE A 7 15.18 1.01 -26.04
C PHE A 7 14.99 -0.51 -26.08
N SER A 8 15.29 -1.21 -27.19
CA SER A 8 16.60 -1.60 -27.75
C SER A 8 17.34 -2.62 -26.88
N VAL A 9 17.20 -3.88 -27.32
CA VAL A 9 17.99 -5.08 -26.98
C VAL A 9 19.26 -5.09 -27.83
N ALA A 10 20.42 -5.36 -27.22
CA ALA A 10 21.67 -5.91 -27.77
C ALA A 10 22.75 -5.76 -26.66
N ALA A 11 23.70 -6.63 -26.36
CA ALA A 11 24.44 -7.69 -27.07
C ALA A 11 25.19 -8.53 -25.98
N LEU A 12 25.85 -9.67 -26.15
CA LEU A 12 26.43 -10.38 -27.29
C LEU A 12 26.80 -11.81 -26.80
N PHE A 13 26.58 -12.81 -27.63
CA PHE A 13 27.12 -14.17 -27.50
C PHE A 13 28.62 -14.20 -27.83
N ALA A 14 29.41 -15.05 -27.14
CA ALA A 14 30.68 -15.58 -27.65
C ALA A 14 30.93 -17.02 -27.14
N LEU A 15 31.64 -17.79 -27.98
CA LEU A 15 31.67 -19.25 -28.15
C LEU A 15 32.57 -20.07 -27.17
N ALA A 16 32.16 -21.32 -26.96
CA ALA A 16 32.93 -22.58 -27.02
C ALA A 16 33.91 -23.05 -25.90
N ALA A 17 33.56 -24.25 -25.39
CA ALA A 17 34.38 -25.45 -25.11
C ALA A 17 35.46 -25.46 -24.01
N GLY A 18 35.30 -26.39 -23.06
CA GLY A 18 36.39 -26.89 -22.20
C GLY A 18 35.91 -27.38 -20.85
N LEU A 19 35.74 -28.70 -20.68
CA LEU A 19 35.48 -29.36 -19.40
C LEU A 19 36.64 -29.12 -18.41
N ALA A 20 36.34 -28.43 -17.32
CA ALA A 20 36.88 -28.71 -15.99
C ALA A 20 35.82 -28.25 -14.98
N LEU A 21 35.19 -29.18 -14.27
CA LEU A 21 34.29 -28.87 -13.17
C LEU A 21 35.09 -28.24 -12.03
N THR A 22 35.19 -26.92 -12.02
CA THR A 22 35.58 -26.18 -10.83
C THR A 22 34.32 -25.86 -10.03
N ALA A 23 34.34 -26.16 -8.74
CA ALA A 23 33.32 -25.71 -7.81
C ALA A 23 33.25 -24.17 -7.89
N SER A 24 32.21 -23.61 -8.50
CA SER A 24 32.03 -22.17 -8.60
C SER A 24 31.70 -21.63 -7.21
N ALA A 25 32.67 -21.04 -6.52
CA ALA A 25 32.42 -20.25 -5.33
C ALA A 25 31.56 -19.04 -5.73
N GLN A 26 30.27 -19.05 -5.40
CA GLN A 26 29.41 -17.90 -5.65
C GLN A 26 29.81 -16.77 -4.70
N THR A 27 30.11 -15.59 -5.27
CA THR A 27 30.38 -14.38 -4.51
C THR A 27 29.06 -13.71 -4.11
N ALA A 28 29.06 -13.03 -2.97
CA ALA A 28 27.93 -12.27 -2.47
C ALA A 28 28.28 -10.80 -2.32
N VAL A 29 27.29 -9.95 -2.58
CA VAL A 29 27.44 -8.50 -2.44
C VAL A 29 27.45 -8.13 -0.95
N THR A 30 28.55 -7.57 -0.47
CA THR A 30 28.65 -7.00 0.88
C THR A 30 28.70 -5.49 0.76
N SER A 31 27.80 -4.79 1.44
CA SER A 31 27.66 -3.33 1.29
C SER A 31 27.24 -2.62 2.57
N GLY A 32 27.55 -1.34 2.66
CA GLY A 32 27.25 -0.52 3.82
C GLY A 32 27.48 0.95 3.58
N THR A 33 27.30 1.73 4.64
CA THR A 33 27.52 3.17 4.68
C THR A 33 28.52 3.51 5.78
N VAL A 34 29.56 4.26 5.43
CA VAL A 34 30.52 4.86 6.35
C VAL A 34 30.05 6.26 6.72
N PHE A 35 29.96 6.55 8.01
CA PHE A 35 29.56 7.86 8.53
C PHE A 35 30.39 8.24 9.75
N MET A 36 30.37 9.53 10.07
CA MET A 36 30.92 10.09 11.30
C MET A 36 29.82 10.82 12.06
N LYS A 37 29.87 10.81 13.39
CA LYS A 37 28.99 11.66 14.19
C LYS A 37 29.58 13.06 14.33
N LYS A 38 28.86 14.07 13.85
CA LYS A 38 29.13 15.50 14.10
C LYS A 38 27.89 16.12 14.71
N ASP A 39 28.03 16.72 15.89
CA ASP A 39 26.93 17.35 16.63
C ASP A 39 25.69 16.45 16.80
N GLY A 40 25.92 15.16 17.05
CA GLY A 40 24.85 14.15 17.21
C GLY A 40 24.17 13.69 15.92
N LYS A 41 24.57 14.20 14.74
CA LYS A 41 24.05 13.78 13.43
C LYS A 41 25.06 12.89 12.70
N LYS A 42 24.53 11.89 11.96
CA LYS A 42 25.34 11.05 11.06
C LYS A 42 25.66 11.82 9.79
N VAL A 43 26.94 12.11 9.57
CA VAL A 43 27.47 12.75 8.36
C VAL A 43 28.19 11.68 7.55
N PRO A 44 27.78 11.38 6.30
CA PRO A 44 28.47 10.40 5.47
C PRO A 44 29.91 10.80 5.15
N VAL A 45 30.79 9.80 5.05
CA VAL A 45 32.20 10.04 4.68
C VAL A 45 32.41 9.67 3.22
N GLU A 46 32.59 10.66 2.36
CA GLU A 46 32.89 10.49 0.94
C GLU A 46 34.36 10.11 0.71
N GLY A 47 34.62 9.18 -0.20
CA GLY A 47 35.97 8.83 -0.64
C GLY A 47 36.80 8.01 0.36
N ALA A 48 36.21 7.53 1.45
CA ALA A 48 36.87 6.60 2.37
C ALA A 48 37.22 5.30 1.64
N LEU A 49 38.46 4.84 1.80
CA LEU A 49 38.94 3.56 1.32
C LEU A 49 38.42 2.46 2.25
N VAL A 50 37.75 1.47 1.66
CA VAL A 50 37.29 0.27 2.35
C VAL A 50 38.03 -0.92 1.77
N GLU A 51 38.75 -1.62 2.63
CA GLU A 51 39.53 -2.82 2.30
C GLU A 51 38.90 -4.03 2.98
N ALA A 52 38.96 -5.20 2.32
CA ALA A 52 38.45 -6.44 2.90
C ALA A 52 39.57 -7.50 2.93
N TYR A 53 39.83 -8.04 4.12
CA TYR A 53 40.84 -9.06 4.37
C TYR A 53 40.15 -10.38 4.73
N GLY A 54 40.36 -11.41 3.90
CA GLY A 54 40.05 -12.80 4.22
C GLY A 54 41.19 -13.47 5.00
N GLN A 55 41.11 -14.76 5.31
CA GLN A 55 42.16 -15.43 6.10
C GLN A 55 43.55 -15.42 5.44
N SER A 56 43.63 -15.50 4.11
CA SER A 56 44.90 -15.61 3.38
C SER A 56 45.02 -14.64 2.20
N ASN A 57 44.04 -13.77 1.99
CA ASN A 57 44.01 -12.85 0.86
C ASN A 57 43.39 -11.50 1.23
N ALA A 58 43.88 -10.44 0.58
CA ALA A 58 43.24 -9.13 0.56
C ALA A 58 42.43 -8.99 -0.74
N MET A 59 41.27 -8.35 -0.65
CA MET A 59 40.40 -8.08 -1.80
C MET A 59 40.74 -6.72 -2.42
N THR A 60 40.31 -6.51 -3.66
CA THR A 60 40.41 -5.20 -4.31
C THR A 60 39.68 -4.14 -3.47
N PRO A 61 40.36 -3.09 -3.01
CA PRO A 61 39.73 -2.04 -2.23
C PRO A 61 38.65 -1.29 -3.03
N VAL A 62 37.65 -0.76 -2.32
CA VAL A 62 36.63 0.12 -2.89
C VAL A 62 36.64 1.46 -2.17
N LYS A 63 36.04 2.50 -2.78
CA LYS A 63 35.86 3.80 -2.15
C LYS A 63 34.40 4.09 -1.92
N THR A 64 34.10 4.80 -0.85
CA THR A 64 32.75 5.29 -0.58
C THR A 64 32.34 6.40 -1.55
N ASP A 65 31.07 6.44 -1.92
CA ASP A 65 30.49 7.53 -2.72
C ASP A 65 30.12 8.77 -1.85
N LYS A 66 29.45 9.76 -2.45
CA LYS A 66 28.97 10.99 -1.78
C LYS A 66 28.02 10.74 -0.61
N LYS A 67 27.39 9.57 -0.55
CA LYS A 67 26.48 9.16 0.53
C LYS A 67 27.19 8.26 1.54
N GLY A 68 28.52 8.12 1.45
CA GLY A 68 29.29 7.21 2.29
C GLY A 68 29.12 5.75 1.93
N PHE A 69 28.46 5.42 0.81
CA PHE A 69 28.10 4.05 0.47
C PHE A 69 29.27 3.30 -0.20
N PHE A 70 29.50 2.05 0.20
CA PHE A 70 30.45 1.12 -0.44
C PHE A 70 29.78 -0.22 -0.76
N SER A 71 30.35 -0.95 -1.73
CA SER A 71 29.89 -2.29 -2.11
C SER A 71 31.02 -3.15 -2.67
N PHE A 72 31.18 -4.36 -2.16
CA PHE A 72 32.05 -5.41 -2.70
C PHE A 72 31.19 -6.45 -3.43
N ALA A 73 31.48 -6.73 -4.70
CA ALA A 73 30.77 -7.75 -5.49
C ALA A 73 31.47 -9.14 -5.51
N GLY A 74 32.57 -9.29 -4.75
CA GLY A 74 33.49 -10.42 -4.90
C GLY A 74 33.74 -11.27 -3.64
N LEU A 75 33.07 -11.00 -2.52
CA LEU A 75 33.33 -11.75 -1.28
C LEU A 75 32.68 -13.13 -1.35
N MET A 76 33.44 -14.18 -1.05
CA MET A 76 32.95 -15.56 -1.15
C MET A 76 31.97 -15.89 -0.02
N TRP A 77 30.84 -16.48 -0.39
CA TRP A 77 29.81 -16.89 0.55
C TRP A 77 30.37 -17.91 1.57
N GLY A 78 30.02 -17.77 2.85
CA GLY A 78 30.53 -18.62 3.94
C GLY A 78 31.81 -18.16 4.65
N TYR A 79 32.51 -17.18 4.08
CA TYR A 79 33.70 -16.62 4.71
C TYR A 79 33.36 -15.37 5.53
N LYS A 80 34.07 -15.23 6.65
CA LYS A 80 34.12 -13.98 7.41
C LYS A 80 35.33 -13.17 6.96
N TYR A 81 35.11 -11.88 6.80
CA TYR A 81 36.11 -10.90 6.37
C TYR A 81 36.29 -9.85 7.46
N THR A 82 37.49 -9.26 7.50
CA THR A 82 37.73 -8.03 8.24
C THR A 82 37.64 -6.87 7.27
N LEU A 83 36.74 -5.92 7.54
CA LEU A 83 36.70 -4.66 6.80
C LEU A 83 37.56 -3.63 7.52
N VAL A 84 38.34 -2.89 6.76
CA VAL A 84 39.15 -1.78 7.27
C VAL A 84 38.75 -0.52 6.50
N VAL A 85 38.36 0.51 7.24
CA VAL A 85 37.95 1.80 6.68
C VAL A 85 39.01 2.84 7.02
N SER A 86 39.48 3.58 6.03
CA SER A 86 40.50 4.61 6.21
C SER A 86 40.36 5.72 5.15
N GLY A 87 40.89 6.91 5.41
CA GLY A 87 40.76 8.02 4.47
C GLY A 87 41.10 9.37 5.08
N ALA A 88 41.20 10.40 4.23
CA ALA A 88 41.57 11.73 4.68
C ALA A 88 40.60 12.27 5.76
N GLY A 89 41.15 12.72 6.89
CA GLY A 89 40.39 13.32 7.99
C GLY A 89 39.66 12.32 8.90
N ILE A 90 39.86 11.01 8.70
CA ILE A 90 39.32 9.98 9.60
C ILE A 90 40.44 9.12 10.18
N GLY A 91 40.24 8.63 11.40
CA GLY A 91 41.06 7.57 11.97
C GLY A 91 40.68 6.23 11.34
N PRO A 92 41.62 5.30 11.15
CA PRO A 92 41.30 4.00 10.57
C PRO A 92 40.45 3.17 11.53
N GLU A 93 39.44 2.47 11.01
CA GLU A 93 38.49 1.67 11.77
C GLU A 93 38.52 0.22 11.27
N ILE A 94 38.53 -0.74 12.20
CA ILE A 94 38.58 -2.18 11.89
C ILE A 94 37.26 -2.83 12.33
N GLN A 95 36.54 -3.40 11.37
CA GLN A 95 35.33 -4.18 11.60
C GLN A 95 35.60 -5.68 11.37
N PRO A 96 35.89 -6.46 12.42
CA PRO A 96 36.14 -7.90 12.29
C PRO A 96 34.83 -8.69 12.06
N GLY A 97 34.96 -9.89 11.49
CA GLY A 97 33.89 -10.90 11.51
C GLY A 97 32.72 -10.66 10.55
N VAL A 98 32.89 -9.81 9.53
CA VAL A 98 31.85 -9.46 8.56
C VAL A 98 31.57 -10.63 7.63
N SER A 99 30.35 -11.15 7.66
CA SER A 99 29.95 -12.26 6.79
C SER A 99 29.72 -11.76 5.36
N ALA A 100 30.22 -12.48 4.35
CA ALA A 100 29.92 -12.18 2.95
C ALA A 100 28.40 -12.18 2.70
N GLY A 101 27.89 -11.18 1.98
CA GLY A 101 26.45 -10.97 1.76
C GLY A 101 25.77 -10.08 2.80
N THR A 102 26.50 -9.58 3.81
CA THR A 102 25.95 -8.59 4.74
C THR A 102 25.73 -7.26 3.99
N THR A 103 24.49 -6.81 3.92
CA THR A 103 24.12 -5.56 3.25
C THR A 103 23.55 -4.56 4.26
N ARG A 104 23.60 -3.26 3.89
CA ARG A 104 23.11 -2.14 4.73
C ARG A 104 23.84 -2.01 6.07
N MET A 105 25.13 -2.36 6.11
CA MET A 105 25.97 -2.13 7.29
C MET A 105 26.13 -0.63 7.56
N GLU A 106 26.30 -0.28 8.82
CA GLU A 106 26.62 1.07 9.26
C GLU A 106 27.97 1.04 9.97
N ILE A 107 28.97 1.74 9.43
CA ILE A 107 30.33 1.82 10.01
C ILE A 107 30.55 3.26 10.46
N GLU A 108 30.67 3.45 11.77
CA GLU A 108 31.00 4.74 12.38
C GLU A 108 32.53 4.91 12.41
N VAL A 109 33.03 6.01 11.88
CA VAL A 109 34.45 6.39 11.95
C VAL A 109 34.62 7.70 12.73
N LYS A 110 35.80 7.88 13.34
CA LYS A 110 36.14 9.07 14.12
C LYS A 110 37.08 9.98 13.34
N GLU A 111 37.14 11.25 13.72
CA GLU A 111 38.14 12.17 13.16
C GLU A 111 39.55 11.66 13.48
N GLY A 112 40.46 11.82 12.51
CA GLY A 112 41.83 11.38 12.65
C GLY A 112 42.74 11.96 11.58
N ASP A 113 43.99 11.56 11.64
CA ASP A 113 45.09 12.05 10.80
C ASP A 113 45.11 11.48 9.37
N GLY A 114 44.15 10.61 9.04
CA GLY A 114 44.13 9.89 7.77
C GLY A 114 45.13 8.76 7.70
N ARG A 115 45.60 8.23 8.84
CA ARG A 115 46.42 7.02 8.89
C ARG A 115 45.71 5.85 8.23
N HIS A 116 46.49 5.03 7.54
CA HIS A 116 46.08 3.76 6.96
C HIS A 116 46.79 2.62 7.70
N TYR A 117 46.08 1.55 8.05
CA TYR A 117 46.71 0.35 8.59
C TYR A 117 47.40 -0.43 7.47
N THR A 118 48.59 -0.94 7.74
CA THR A 118 49.23 -1.97 6.93
C THR A 118 48.53 -3.31 7.15
N GLU A 119 48.60 -4.24 6.17
CA GLU A 119 48.04 -5.58 6.36
C GLU A 119 48.59 -6.25 7.62
N ALA A 120 49.87 -6.09 7.93
CA ALA A 120 50.48 -6.63 9.17
C ALA A 120 49.81 -6.08 10.44
N GLU A 121 49.50 -4.78 10.49
CA GLU A 121 48.81 -4.16 11.61
C GLU A 121 47.35 -4.63 11.72
N VAL A 122 46.67 -4.82 10.58
CA VAL A 122 45.32 -5.40 10.55
C VAL A 122 45.33 -6.82 11.12
N ARG A 123 46.31 -7.65 10.71
CA ARG A 123 46.46 -9.03 11.20
C ARG A 123 46.79 -9.05 12.70
N ASP A 124 47.71 -8.21 13.16
CA ASP A 124 48.09 -8.09 14.57
C ASP A 124 46.90 -7.60 15.44
N ALA A 125 46.12 -6.63 14.96
CA ALA A 125 44.91 -6.17 15.63
C ALA A 125 43.86 -7.27 15.76
N LEU A 126 43.73 -8.14 14.74
CA LEU A 126 42.83 -9.30 14.78
C LEU A 126 43.31 -10.40 15.73
N GLU A 127 44.61 -10.71 15.74
CA GLU A 127 45.19 -11.67 16.69
C GLU A 127 45.04 -11.20 18.14
N LYS A 128 45.21 -9.89 18.40
CA LYS A 128 44.94 -9.27 19.70
C LYS A 128 43.44 -9.27 20.05
N ALA A 129 42.54 -9.19 19.07
CA ALA A 129 41.10 -9.29 19.30
C ALA A 129 40.63 -10.75 19.56
N LYS A 130 41.32 -11.76 19.04
CA LYS A 130 41.04 -13.19 19.30
C LYS A 130 41.29 -13.61 20.75
N SER A 131 42.09 -12.86 21.52
CA SER A 131 42.30 -13.14 22.95
C SER A 131 41.11 -12.78 23.85
N GLY A 132 40.02 -12.26 23.27
CA GLY A 132 38.74 -12.05 23.94
C GLY A 132 37.59 -12.67 23.13
N THR A 133 37.08 -13.81 23.60
CA THR A 133 35.79 -14.44 23.20
C THR A 133 35.64 -14.92 21.76
N THR A 134 35.97 -16.18 21.48
CA THR A 134 35.02 -17.30 21.25
C THR A 134 35.81 -18.54 20.80
N ALA A 135 35.51 -19.69 21.42
CA ALA A 135 36.21 -20.94 21.20
C ALA A 135 36.09 -21.45 19.76
N GLU A 136 37.22 -21.82 19.17
CA GLU A 136 37.28 -22.67 17.98
C GLU A 136 36.75 -24.08 18.33
N PRO A 137 36.04 -24.76 17.42
CA PRO A 137 35.51 -26.11 17.66
C PRO A 137 36.67 -27.07 17.92
N GLN A 138 36.60 -27.80 19.03
CA GLN A 138 37.74 -28.56 19.57
C GLN A 138 37.86 -29.98 18.97
N ASN A 139 37.00 -30.37 18.01
CA ASN A 139 37.12 -31.66 17.32
C ASN A 139 36.40 -31.71 15.95
N GLU A 140 36.73 -32.74 15.16
CA GLU A 140 36.24 -32.99 13.79
C GLU A 140 34.70 -33.15 13.70
N GLU A 141 34.06 -33.53 14.81
CA GLU A 141 32.62 -33.76 14.91
C GLU A 141 31.83 -32.45 15.01
N GLU A 142 32.33 -31.48 15.78
CA GLU A 142 31.77 -30.13 15.86
C GLU A 142 31.93 -29.35 14.55
N ALA A 143 33.03 -29.54 13.83
CA ALA A 143 33.26 -28.94 12.50
C ALA A 143 32.27 -29.51 11.45
N LYS A 144 32.04 -30.83 11.46
CA LYS A 144 31.03 -31.47 10.59
C LYS A 144 29.62 -30.99 10.91
N LYS A 145 29.29 -30.79 12.19
CA LYS A 145 27.99 -30.27 12.63
C LYS A 145 27.77 -28.81 12.20
N ALA A 146 28.80 -27.96 12.34
CA ALA A 146 28.74 -26.57 11.89
C ALA A 146 28.61 -26.45 10.35
N GLN A 147 29.33 -27.30 9.60
CA GLN A 147 29.23 -27.37 8.14
C GLN A 147 27.85 -27.83 7.69
N ALA A 148 27.29 -28.88 8.31
CA ALA A 148 25.95 -29.37 8.02
C ALA A 148 24.87 -28.31 8.33
N GLU A 149 25.02 -27.56 9.42
CA GLU A 149 24.10 -26.47 9.77
C GLU A 149 24.18 -25.30 8.76
N TYR A 150 25.38 -24.98 8.28
CA TYR A 150 25.59 -23.98 7.24
C TYR A 150 24.99 -24.40 5.88
N GLU A 151 25.19 -25.65 5.46
CA GLU A 151 24.61 -26.19 4.23
C GLU A 151 23.08 -26.25 4.30
N ALA A 152 22.52 -26.60 5.46
CA ALA A 152 21.08 -26.54 5.70
C ALA A 152 20.53 -25.12 5.60
N LYS A 153 21.20 -24.12 6.20
CA LYS A 153 20.82 -22.70 6.10
C LYS A 153 20.96 -22.17 4.67
N LYS A 154 22.00 -22.57 3.94
CA LYS A 154 22.20 -22.22 2.52
C LYS A 154 21.06 -22.76 1.67
N LYS A 155 20.78 -24.05 1.79
CA LYS A 155 19.73 -24.72 1.04
C LYS A 155 18.36 -24.08 1.34
N ALA A 156 18.06 -23.81 2.61
CA ALA A 156 16.85 -23.11 3.00
C ALA A 156 16.76 -21.69 2.40
N TYR A 157 17.89 -20.96 2.33
CA TYR A 157 17.94 -19.64 1.70
C TYR A 157 17.76 -19.70 0.17
N GLU A 158 18.43 -20.63 -0.51
CA GLU A 158 18.30 -20.84 -1.96
C GLU A 158 16.89 -21.29 -2.34
N GLU A 159 16.29 -22.20 -1.57
CA GLU A 159 14.90 -22.63 -1.74
C GLU A 159 13.92 -21.47 -1.49
N ALA A 160 14.13 -20.66 -0.44
CA ALA A 160 13.32 -19.48 -0.18
C ALA A 160 13.45 -18.42 -1.28
N LYS A 161 14.66 -18.20 -1.81
CA LYS A 161 14.92 -17.28 -2.92
C LYS A 161 14.28 -17.77 -4.21
N ALA A 162 14.48 -19.04 -4.59
CA ALA A 162 13.88 -19.62 -5.79
C ALA A 162 12.35 -19.61 -5.73
N LYS A 163 11.77 -19.91 -4.56
CA LYS A 163 10.33 -19.80 -4.30
C LYS A 163 9.86 -18.35 -4.44
N SER A 164 10.59 -17.37 -3.88
CA SER A 164 10.26 -15.95 -4.01
C SER A 164 10.29 -15.45 -5.46
N GLU A 165 11.30 -15.84 -6.25
CA GLU A 165 11.43 -15.47 -7.67
C GLU A 165 10.32 -16.12 -8.52
N ALA A 166 10.02 -17.40 -8.30
CA ALA A 166 8.94 -18.11 -8.98
C ALA A 166 7.55 -17.55 -8.61
N ASN A 167 7.34 -17.23 -7.34
CA ASN A 167 6.11 -16.57 -6.86
C ASN A 167 5.94 -15.20 -7.50
N PHE A 168 7.01 -14.41 -7.63
CA PHE A 168 6.96 -13.10 -8.27
C PHE A 168 6.66 -13.17 -9.77
N ALA A 169 7.32 -14.07 -10.51
CA ALA A 169 7.04 -14.28 -11.94
C ALA A 169 5.60 -14.75 -12.18
N THR A 170 5.11 -15.66 -11.34
CA THR A 170 3.72 -16.13 -11.37
C THR A 170 2.76 -14.99 -11.06
N ALA A 171 3.05 -14.19 -10.03
CA ALA A 171 2.22 -13.05 -9.67
C ALA A 171 2.13 -12.03 -10.81
N GLN A 172 3.25 -11.69 -11.47
CA GLN A 172 3.24 -10.79 -12.63
C GLN A 172 2.39 -11.32 -13.78
N ARG A 173 2.53 -12.61 -14.10
CA ARG A 173 1.73 -13.26 -15.14
C ARG A 173 0.24 -13.18 -14.81
N LEU A 174 -0.15 -13.52 -13.58
CA LEU A 174 -1.55 -13.51 -13.15
C LEU A 174 -2.16 -12.11 -13.10
N VAL A 175 -1.38 -11.11 -12.67
CA VAL A 175 -1.80 -9.70 -12.78
C VAL A 175 -2.03 -9.34 -14.24
N LYS A 176 -1.11 -9.67 -15.15
CA LYS A 176 -1.24 -9.36 -16.57
C LYS A 176 -2.46 -10.04 -17.22
N GLU A 177 -2.67 -11.32 -16.94
CA GLU A 177 -3.82 -12.08 -17.43
C GLU A 177 -5.14 -11.52 -16.88
N GLY A 178 -5.17 -11.20 -15.58
CA GLY A 178 -6.33 -10.59 -14.93
C GLY A 178 -6.63 -9.19 -15.49
N ASP A 179 -5.62 -8.35 -15.66
CA ASP A 179 -5.76 -6.99 -16.20
C ASP A 179 -6.24 -7.03 -17.66
N ALA A 180 -5.69 -7.94 -18.49
CA ALA A 180 -6.17 -8.14 -19.86
C ALA A 180 -7.63 -8.62 -19.92
N ALA A 181 -8.04 -9.50 -18.99
CA ALA A 181 -9.43 -9.92 -18.88
C ALA A 181 -10.33 -8.77 -18.41
N LEU A 182 -9.87 -7.95 -17.47
CA LEU A 182 -10.59 -6.78 -16.97
C LEU A 182 -10.80 -5.72 -18.06
N ASP A 183 -9.77 -5.44 -18.85
CA ASP A 183 -9.82 -4.53 -20.00
C ASP A 183 -10.79 -5.02 -21.09
N ALA A 184 -10.94 -6.34 -21.22
CA ALA A 184 -11.92 -6.98 -22.10
C ALA A 184 -13.34 -7.06 -21.48
N ASN A 185 -13.57 -6.49 -20.30
CA ASN A 185 -14.79 -6.63 -19.49
C ASN A 185 -15.17 -8.10 -19.19
N ASN A 186 -14.22 -9.02 -19.27
CA ASN A 186 -14.40 -10.40 -18.82
C ASN A 186 -14.12 -10.49 -17.32
N PHE A 187 -15.08 -10.00 -16.53
CA PHE A 187 -14.91 -9.89 -15.08
C PHE A 187 -14.74 -11.23 -14.38
N ASP A 188 -15.41 -12.29 -14.85
CA ASP A 188 -15.32 -13.62 -14.23
C ASP A 188 -13.90 -14.18 -14.36
N LEU A 189 -13.30 -14.06 -15.55
CA LEU A 189 -11.90 -14.45 -15.77
C LEU A 189 -10.95 -13.57 -14.96
N ALA A 190 -11.16 -12.25 -14.93
CA ALA A 190 -10.33 -11.34 -14.14
C ALA A 190 -10.36 -11.70 -12.64
N ILE A 191 -11.55 -11.91 -12.07
CA ILE A 191 -11.75 -12.34 -10.68
C ILE A 191 -11.03 -13.66 -10.42
N ALA A 192 -11.18 -14.65 -11.30
CA ALA A 192 -10.52 -15.95 -11.16
C ALA A 192 -8.99 -15.83 -11.17
N LYS A 193 -8.43 -14.96 -12.03
CA LYS A 193 -6.97 -14.74 -12.11
C LYS A 193 -6.41 -14.01 -10.91
N TYR A 194 -7.12 -13.01 -10.39
CA TYR A 194 -6.69 -12.35 -9.17
C TYR A 194 -6.84 -13.26 -7.95
N GLU A 195 -7.86 -14.12 -7.91
CA GLU A 195 -8.03 -15.14 -6.88
C GLU A 195 -6.92 -16.19 -6.92
N GLU A 196 -6.56 -16.68 -8.10
CA GLU A 196 -5.41 -17.58 -8.31
C GLU A 196 -4.11 -16.93 -7.79
N GLY A 197 -3.93 -15.64 -8.07
CA GLY A 197 -2.78 -14.88 -7.61
C GLY A 197 -2.73 -14.71 -6.10
N PHE A 198 -3.86 -14.38 -5.46
CA PHE A 198 -3.96 -14.31 -4.00
C PHE A 198 -3.64 -15.66 -3.36
N ASN A 199 -4.22 -16.74 -3.88
CA ASN A 199 -4.05 -18.10 -3.36
C ASN A 199 -2.63 -18.67 -3.54
N SER A 200 -1.80 -18.06 -4.40
CA SER A 200 -0.41 -18.48 -4.56
C SER A 200 0.47 -18.14 -3.34
N ASP A 201 0.16 -17.04 -2.64
CA ASP A 201 0.86 -16.64 -1.41
C ASP A 201 -0.01 -15.71 -0.54
N PRO A 202 -1.05 -16.25 0.15
CA PRO A 202 -2.07 -15.44 0.82
C PRO A 202 -1.55 -14.57 1.97
N GLU A 203 -0.44 -14.97 2.59
CA GLU A 203 0.13 -14.31 3.78
C GLU A 203 1.20 -13.28 3.40
N PHE A 204 1.71 -13.31 2.15
CA PHE A 204 2.76 -12.41 1.74
C PHE A 204 2.22 -11.02 1.39
N ALA A 205 2.45 -10.08 2.30
CA ALA A 205 2.02 -8.68 2.18
C ALA A 205 2.55 -7.97 0.91
N GLY A 206 3.63 -8.46 0.31
CA GLY A 206 4.20 -7.88 -0.91
C GLY A 206 3.32 -8.07 -2.17
N THR A 207 2.47 -9.11 -2.20
CA THR A 207 1.63 -9.41 -3.38
C THR A 207 0.14 -9.59 -3.05
N ALA A 208 -0.20 -10.25 -1.95
CA ALA A 208 -1.58 -10.60 -1.63
C ALA A 208 -2.55 -9.40 -1.56
N PRO A 209 -2.21 -8.25 -0.92
CA PRO A 209 -3.09 -7.09 -0.89
C PRO A 209 -3.38 -6.52 -2.28
N THR A 210 -2.43 -6.63 -3.21
CA THR A 210 -2.60 -6.19 -4.61
C THR A 210 -3.63 -7.05 -5.32
N PHE A 211 -3.59 -8.37 -5.14
CA PHE A 211 -4.57 -9.29 -5.71
C PHE A 211 -5.97 -9.07 -5.13
N LEU A 212 -6.08 -8.88 -3.81
CA LEU A 212 -7.35 -8.54 -3.17
C LEU A 212 -7.93 -7.23 -3.72
N ALA A 213 -7.13 -6.16 -3.83
CA ALA A 213 -7.57 -4.88 -4.35
C ALA A 213 -7.98 -4.93 -5.83
N LYS A 214 -7.28 -5.72 -6.66
CA LYS A 214 -7.63 -5.94 -8.07
C LYS A 214 -8.88 -6.79 -8.24
N LYS A 215 -9.02 -7.87 -7.45
CA LYS A 215 -10.24 -8.67 -7.37
C LYS A 215 -11.44 -7.82 -6.97
N ALA A 216 -11.27 -6.94 -5.97
CA ALA A 216 -12.29 -6.00 -5.55
C ALA A 216 -12.71 -5.03 -6.67
N ASP A 217 -11.77 -4.50 -7.46
CA ASP A 217 -12.11 -3.62 -8.59
C ASP A 217 -12.89 -4.37 -9.68
N ALA A 218 -12.50 -5.62 -9.98
CA ALA A 218 -13.23 -6.46 -10.93
C ALA A 218 -14.67 -6.75 -10.45
N LEU A 219 -14.84 -7.11 -9.17
CA LEU A 219 -16.16 -7.29 -8.55
C LEU A 219 -17.00 -6.00 -8.61
N ARG A 220 -16.42 -4.86 -8.24
CA ARG A 220 -17.11 -3.56 -8.29
C ARG A 220 -17.60 -3.23 -9.70
N ARG A 221 -16.75 -3.42 -10.72
CA ARG A 221 -17.12 -3.17 -12.12
C ARG A 221 -18.21 -4.12 -12.62
N ARG A 222 -18.09 -5.42 -12.30
CA ARG A 222 -19.14 -6.41 -12.60
C ARG A 222 -20.47 -6.05 -11.94
N GLY A 223 -20.43 -5.62 -10.67
CA GLY A 223 -21.60 -5.15 -9.94
C GLY A 223 -22.27 -3.94 -10.60
N ILE A 224 -21.48 -2.94 -11.02
CA ILE A 224 -21.99 -1.75 -11.74
C ILE A 224 -22.63 -2.16 -13.08
N GLU A 225 -21.97 -3.02 -13.86
CA GLU A 225 -22.53 -3.48 -15.13
C GLU A 225 -23.82 -4.28 -14.94
N THR A 226 -23.85 -5.16 -13.93
CA THR A 226 -25.02 -5.96 -13.58
C THR A 226 -26.17 -5.07 -13.14
N TYR A 227 -25.91 -4.05 -12.32
CA TYR A 227 -26.92 -3.06 -11.94
C TYR A 227 -27.48 -2.32 -13.17
N ASN A 228 -26.61 -1.84 -14.06
CA ASN A 228 -27.01 -1.10 -15.25
C ASN A 228 -27.85 -1.94 -16.22
N LYS A 229 -27.55 -3.23 -16.35
CA LYS A 229 -28.37 -4.18 -17.11
C LYS A 229 -29.71 -4.41 -16.42
N GLY A 230 -29.72 -4.66 -15.12
CA GLY A 230 -30.93 -4.86 -14.32
C GLY A 230 -31.88 -3.67 -14.36
N ALA A 231 -31.36 -2.44 -14.36
CA ALA A 231 -32.16 -1.22 -14.45
C ALA A 231 -33.04 -1.16 -15.71
N LYS A 232 -32.62 -1.82 -16.80
CA LYS A 232 -33.31 -1.89 -18.10
C LYS A 232 -34.13 -3.17 -18.28
N ALA A 233 -34.03 -4.13 -17.36
CA ALA A 233 -34.69 -5.42 -17.46
C ALA A 233 -36.12 -5.39 -16.91
N ASP A 234 -36.89 -6.42 -17.26
CA ASP A 234 -38.21 -6.68 -16.68
C ASP A 234 -38.14 -6.93 -15.17
N ARG A 235 -39.27 -6.77 -14.48
CA ARG A 235 -39.34 -6.67 -13.01
C ARG A 235 -38.63 -7.81 -12.28
N THR A 236 -38.88 -9.08 -12.65
CA THR A 236 -38.27 -10.24 -11.96
C THR A 236 -36.76 -10.26 -12.14
N VAL A 237 -36.29 -10.16 -13.40
CA VAL A 237 -34.86 -10.16 -13.75
C VAL A 237 -34.14 -8.98 -13.10
N LYS A 238 -34.78 -7.80 -13.05
CA LYS A 238 -34.24 -6.61 -12.39
C LYS A 238 -33.88 -6.85 -10.93
N TYR A 239 -34.77 -7.46 -10.14
CA TYR A 239 -34.49 -7.68 -8.72
C TYR A 239 -33.37 -8.70 -8.50
N GLU A 240 -33.30 -9.75 -9.31
CA GLU A 240 -32.21 -10.72 -9.27
C GLU A 240 -30.88 -10.06 -9.60
N MET A 241 -30.82 -9.27 -10.68
CA MET A 241 -29.61 -8.54 -11.06
C MET A 241 -29.18 -7.51 -10.00
N PHE A 242 -30.13 -6.83 -9.36
CA PHE A 242 -29.83 -5.94 -8.24
C PHE A 242 -29.27 -6.67 -7.04
N ALA A 243 -29.78 -7.86 -6.71
CA ALA A 243 -29.22 -8.69 -5.66
C ALA A 243 -27.78 -9.14 -5.97
N THR A 244 -27.52 -9.58 -7.22
CA THR A 244 -26.17 -9.92 -7.68
C THR A 244 -25.22 -8.73 -7.61
N ALA A 245 -25.65 -7.57 -8.13
CA ALA A 245 -24.85 -6.35 -8.11
C ALA A 245 -24.51 -5.91 -6.68
N ARG A 246 -25.48 -5.96 -5.78
CA ARG A 246 -25.30 -5.65 -4.36
C ARG A 246 -24.28 -6.57 -3.71
N LYS A 247 -24.40 -7.89 -3.93
CA LYS A 247 -23.45 -8.88 -3.41
C LYS A 247 -22.02 -8.61 -3.92
N ASP A 248 -21.86 -8.33 -5.21
CA ASP A 248 -20.56 -8.01 -5.81
C ASP A 248 -19.92 -6.75 -5.18
N MET A 249 -20.73 -5.71 -4.94
CA MET A 249 -20.25 -4.50 -4.27
C MET A 249 -19.88 -4.74 -2.81
N GLY A 250 -20.63 -5.57 -2.08
CA GLY A 250 -20.27 -6.00 -0.73
C GLY A 250 -18.99 -6.83 -0.68
N ASP A 251 -18.84 -7.78 -1.62
CA ASP A 251 -17.62 -8.57 -1.74
C ASP A 251 -16.42 -7.70 -2.14
N ALA A 252 -16.61 -6.69 -2.98
CA ALA A 252 -15.58 -5.71 -3.28
C ALA A 252 -15.15 -4.93 -2.03
N ALA A 253 -16.11 -4.43 -1.24
CA ALA A 253 -15.82 -3.70 0.01
C ALA A 253 -15.00 -4.56 0.99
N GLU A 254 -15.38 -5.82 1.17
CA GLU A 254 -14.66 -6.78 2.03
C GLU A 254 -13.22 -7.03 1.55
N ASN A 255 -13.01 -7.18 0.23
CA ASN A 255 -11.66 -7.40 -0.31
C ASN A 255 -10.79 -6.13 -0.19
N TYR A 256 -11.34 -4.93 -0.36
CA TYR A 256 -10.61 -3.69 -0.07
C TYR A 256 -10.26 -3.57 1.42
N LYS A 257 -11.19 -3.89 2.31
CA LYS A 257 -10.92 -3.94 3.76
C LYS A 257 -9.78 -4.90 4.07
N LYS A 258 -9.85 -6.15 3.58
CA LYS A 258 -8.78 -7.14 3.80
C LYS A 258 -7.44 -6.65 3.27
N ALA A 259 -7.40 -6.04 2.09
CA ALA A 259 -6.16 -5.46 1.56
C ALA A 259 -5.60 -4.36 2.48
N LEU A 260 -6.46 -3.48 3.01
CA LEU A 260 -6.06 -2.43 3.96
C LEU A 260 -5.56 -3.01 5.28
N ASP A 261 -6.24 -4.02 5.83
CA ASP A 261 -5.83 -4.70 7.06
C ASP A 261 -4.47 -5.39 6.89
N MET A 262 -4.24 -6.04 5.74
CA MET A 262 -2.94 -6.64 5.44
C MET A 262 -1.83 -5.60 5.30
N VAL A 263 -2.08 -4.48 4.61
CA VAL A 263 -1.10 -3.39 4.48
C VAL A 263 -0.79 -2.77 5.85
N ALA A 264 -1.79 -2.59 6.71
CA ALA A 264 -1.60 -2.02 8.05
C ALA A 264 -0.76 -2.92 8.97
N ASN A 265 -0.84 -4.24 8.80
CA ASN A 265 -0.13 -5.24 9.61
C ASN A 265 1.16 -5.76 8.96
N ALA A 266 1.51 -5.28 7.76
CA ALA A 266 2.64 -5.78 7.00
C ALA A 266 3.99 -5.41 7.66
N PRO A 267 4.94 -6.36 7.77
CA PRO A 267 6.31 -6.03 8.14
C PRO A 267 6.95 -5.09 7.12
N ALA A 268 7.70 -4.08 7.57
CA ALA A 268 8.34 -3.09 6.69
C ALA A 268 9.31 -3.69 5.65
N LYS A 269 9.77 -4.93 5.86
CA LYS A 269 10.60 -5.68 4.91
C LYS A 269 9.80 -6.28 3.73
N ASP A 270 8.50 -6.49 3.91
CA ASP A 270 7.64 -7.21 2.96
C ASP A 270 6.85 -6.26 2.05
N ILE A 271 6.66 -5.00 2.48
CA ILE A 271 6.04 -3.96 1.66
C ILE A 271 6.80 -2.64 1.77
N THR A 272 7.05 -1.97 0.64
CA THR A 272 7.68 -0.66 0.64
C THR A 272 6.69 0.42 1.08
N PRO A 273 7.16 1.54 1.68
CA PRO A 273 6.28 2.65 2.06
C PRO A 273 5.46 3.20 0.87
N GLU A 274 6.04 3.23 -0.32
CA GLU A 274 5.38 3.71 -1.54
C GLU A 274 4.25 2.78 -1.99
N ASN A 275 4.47 1.46 -1.92
CA ASN A 275 3.47 0.47 -2.27
C ASN A 275 2.34 0.44 -1.24
N ALA A 276 2.68 0.50 0.05
CA ALA A 276 1.70 0.60 1.13
C ALA A 276 0.82 1.84 0.95
N LYS A 277 1.42 3.02 0.75
CA LYS A 277 0.69 4.27 0.51
C LYS A 277 -0.23 4.16 -0.72
N SER A 278 0.29 3.64 -1.84
CA SER A 278 -0.47 3.52 -3.08
C SER A 278 -1.69 2.61 -2.92
N LEU A 279 -1.52 1.45 -2.29
CA LEU A 279 -2.61 0.51 -2.00
C LEU A 279 -3.62 1.10 -1.03
N THR A 280 -3.16 1.79 0.03
CA THR A 280 -4.05 2.46 0.98
C THR A 280 -4.88 3.53 0.30
N THR A 281 -4.26 4.45 -0.45
CA THR A 281 -4.97 5.52 -1.17
C THR A 281 -5.96 4.95 -2.17
N PHE A 282 -5.56 3.94 -2.95
CA PHE A 282 -6.45 3.28 -3.91
C PHE A 282 -7.66 2.65 -3.22
N SER A 283 -7.44 1.78 -2.22
CA SER A 283 -8.53 1.06 -1.55
C SER A 283 -9.48 2.00 -0.80
N LEU A 284 -8.97 3.03 -0.12
CA LEU A 284 -9.80 4.04 0.54
C LEU A 284 -10.69 4.79 -0.46
N PHE A 285 -10.13 5.20 -1.60
CA PHE A 285 -10.89 5.84 -2.67
C PHE A 285 -12.00 4.92 -3.20
N GLN A 286 -11.71 3.63 -3.40
CA GLN A 286 -12.70 2.68 -3.92
C GLN A 286 -13.82 2.36 -2.92
N ILE A 287 -13.51 2.26 -1.61
CA ILE A 287 -14.55 2.15 -0.57
C ILE A 287 -15.45 3.39 -0.61
N LYS A 288 -14.87 4.60 -0.70
CA LYS A 288 -15.65 5.84 -0.83
C LYS A 288 -16.54 5.85 -2.08
N GLU A 289 -16.07 5.29 -3.20
CA GLU A 289 -16.89 5.15 -4.40
C GLU A 289 -18.01 4.11 -4.25
N LEU A 290 -17.78 2.99 -3.56
CA LEU A 290 -18.82 2.02 -3.23
C LEU A 290 -19.93 2.66 -2.38
N VAL A 291 -19.56 3.47 -1.39
CA VAL A 291 -20.51 4.25 -0.56
C VAL A 291 -21.36 5.18 -1.42
N ARG A 292 -20.74 5.93 -2.33
CA ARG A 292 -21.46 6.79 -3.30
C ARG A 292 -22.44 5.98 -4.15
N ILE A 293 -22.01 4.83 -4.69
CA ILE A 293 -22.87 3.99 -5.53
C ILE A 293 -24.05 3.44 -4.71
N ALA A 294 -23.80 3.00 -3.48
CA ALA A 294 -24.83 2.48 -2.58
C ALA A 294 -25.89 3.54 -2.27
N GLY A 295 -25.48 4.76 -1.91
CA GLY A 295 -26.40 5.89 -1.69
C GLY A 295 -27.21 6.26 -2.93
N LEU A 296 -26.58 6.28 -4.11
CA LEU A 296 -27.27 6.63 -5.37
C LEU A 296 -28.28 5.58 -5.85
N THR A 297 -28.02 4.30 -5.58
CA THR A 297 -28.79 3.18 -6.15
C THR A 297 -29.75 2.54 -5.14
N GLY A 298 -29.58 2.85 -3.85
CA GLY A 298 -30.23 2.15 -2.74
C GLY A 298 -29.80 0.68 -2.60
N GLN A 299 -28.81 0.21 -3.38
CA GLN A 299 -28.32 -1.17 -3.33
C GLN A 299 -27.19 -1.27 -2.31
N VAL A 300 -27.56 -1.35 -1.04
CA VAL A 300 -26.60 -1.42 0.06
C VAL A 300 -26.43 -2.86 0.54
N ASP A 301 -25.23 -3.43 0.39
CA ASP A 301 -24.88 -4.67 1.07
C ASP A 301 -24.72 -4.41 2.58
N PRO A 302 -25.26 -5.24 3.48
CA PRO A 302 -25.21 -5.01 4.93
C PRO A 302 -23.81 -4.85 5.52
N ARG A 303 -22.76 -5.35 4.85
CA ARG A 303 -21.37 -5.18 5.29
C ARG A 303 -20.83 -3.77 5.03
N LEU A 304 -21.34 -3.10 3.99
CA LEU A 304 -20.78 -1.83 3.52
C LEU A 304 -20.85 -0.71 4.58
N PRO A 305 -21.95 -0.49 5.32
CA PRO A 305 -22.01 0.58 6.32
C PRO A 305 -20.94 0.45 7.41
N VAL A 306 -20.70 -0.77 7.89
CA VAL A 306 -19.66 -1.05 8.90
C VAL A 306 -18.27 -0.73 8.36
N ILE A 307 -17.99 -1.13 7.12
CA ILE A 307 -16.72 -0.84 6.44
C ILE A 307 -16.59 0.68 6.19
N ALA A 308 -17.67 1.34 5.79
CA ALA A 308 -17.68 2.77 5.50
C ALA A 308 -17.42 3.61 6.76
N GLU A 309 -18.03 3.25 7.88
CA GLU A 309 -17.80 3.87 9.20
C GLU A 309 -16.33 3.87 9.59
N GLU A 310 -15.62 2.79 9.28
CA GLU A 310 -14.21 2.67 9.61
C GLU A 310 -13.31 3.42 8.60
N PHE A 311 -13.56 3.26 7.29
CA PHE A 311 -12.58 3.64 6.26
C PHE A 311 -12.87 4.96 5.56
N VAL A 312 -14.12 5.44 5.49
CA VAL A 312 -14.41 6.76 4.89
C VAL A 312 -13.79 7.91 5.69
N PRO A 313 -13.77 7.91 7.04
CA PRO A 313 -13.05 8.93 7.80
C PRO A 313 -11.54 8.93 7.49
N LYS A 314 -10.93 7.76 7.27
CA LYS A 314 -9.53 7.64 6.86
C LYS A 314 -9.29 8.25 5.47
N TYR A 315 -10.21 8.04 4.52
CA TYR A 315 -10.18 8.73 3.22
C TYR A 315 -10.24 10.25 3.40
N ILE A 316 -11.22 10.77 4.15
CA ILE A 316 -11.44 12.21 4.37
C ILE A 316 -10.21 12.87 5.01
N ALA A 317 -9.59 12.19 5.98
CA ALA A 317 -8.37 12.67 6.63
C ALA A 317 -7.18 12.76 5.66
N SER A 318 -7.09 11.83 4.70
CA SER A 318 -6.02 11.79 3.70
C SER A 318 -6.23 12.74 2.51
N GLU A 319 -7.48 13.13 2.25
CA GLU A 319 -7.82 14.03 1.16
C GLU A 319 -7.36 15.46 1.50
N THR A 320 -7.04 16.26 0.49
CA THR A 320 -6.62 17.67 0.67
C THR A 320 -7.61 18.64 0.03
N ASP A 321 -8.35 18.16 -0.97
CA ASP A 321 -9.38 18.93 -1.66
C ASP A 321 -10.65 18.99 -0.80
N VAL A 322 -11.01 20.21 -0.36
CA VAL A 322 -12.17 20.46 0.51
C VAL A 322 -13.49 20.04 -0.16
N THR A 323 -13.62 20.24 -1.48
CA THR A 323 -14.81 19.85 -2.23
C THR A 323 -14.95 18.33 -2.26
N LYS A 324 -13.85 17.59 -2.45
CA LYS A 324 -13.87 16.12 -2.40
C LYS A 324 -14.15 15.57 -1.00
N LYS A 325 -13.60 16.20 0.05
CA LYS A 325 -13.95 15.85 1.45
C LYS A 325 -15.43 16.00 1.71
N ASN A 326 -15.99 17.13 1.32
CA ASN A 326 -17.40 17.40 1.51
C ASN A 326 -18.28 16.42 0.72
N ALA A 327 -17.93 16.16 -0.54
CA ALA A 327 -18.61 15.15 -1.32
C ALA A 327 -18.56 13.75 -0.67
N ALA A 328 -17.46 13.38 0.00
CA ALA A 328 -17.39 12.12 0.74
C ALA A 328 -18.32 12.09 1.96
N LEU A 329 -18.45 13.19 2.70
CA LEU A 329 -19.41 13.33 3.81
C LEU A 329 -20.85 13.19 3.30
N VAL A 330 -21.20 13.90 2.23
CA VAL A 330 -22.53 13.80 1.61
C VAL A 330 -22.82 12.36 1.18
N ASN A 331 -21.88 11.69 0.49
CA ASN A 331 -22.07 10.30 0.07
C ASN A 331 -22.23 9.33 1.26
N LEU A 332 -21.51 9.55 2.35
CA LEU A 332 -21.65 8.76 3.57
C LEU A 332 -23.03 8.96 4.21
N ALA A 333 -23.51 10.20 4.25
CA ALA A 333 -24.85 10.54 4.72
C ALA A 333 -25.95 9.93 3.83
N ASP A 334 -25.79 9.99 2.51
CA ASP A 334 -26.69 9.34 1.54
C ASP A 334 -26.78 7.82 1.78
N MET A 335 -25.65 7.17 2.09
CA MET A 335 -25.63 5.74 2.42
C MET A 335 -26.38 5.46 3.73
N TYR A 336 -26.16 6.26 4.79
CA TYR A 336 -26.92 6.12 6.05
C TYR A 336 -28.42 6.33 5.84
N LEU A 337 -28.80 7.30 5.01
CA LEU A 337 -30.19 7.53 4.65
C LEU A 337 -30.78 6.31 3.92
N ALA A 338 -30.01 5.70 2.99
CA ALA A 338 -30.42 4.50 2.27
C ALA A 338 -30.54 3.25 3.16
N THR A 339 -29.80 3.17 4.27
CA THR A 339 -29.90 2.09 5.26
C THR A 339 -30.92 2.36 6.37
N GLY A 340 -31.50 3.56 6.40
CA GLY A 340 -32.45 3.97 7.44
C GLY A 340 -31.80 4.46 8.74
N ASP A 341 -30.48 4.64 8.76
CA ASP A 341 -29.75 5.26 9.89
C ASP A 341 -29.91 6.79 9.87
N ILE A 342 -31.16 7.26 9.99
CA ILE A 342 -31.53 8.67 9.79
C ILE A 342 -30.78 9.62 10.72
N GLU A 343 -30.54 9.23 11.98
CA GLU A 343 -29.79 10.05 12.93
C GLU A 343 -28.34 10.29 12.48
N LYS A 344 -27.67 9.24 11.98
CA LYS A 344 -26.31 9.35 11.43
C LYS A 344 -26.32 10.17 10.15
N ALA A 345 -27.30 9.97 9.27
CA ALA A 345 -27.45 10.78 8.07
C ALA A 345 -27.57 12.28 8.40
N ILE A 346 -28.48 12.65 9.32
CA ILE A 346 -28.66 14.05 9.77
C ILE A 346 -27.35 14.62 10.30
N LYS A 347 -26.66 13.89 11.19
CA LYS A 347 -25.37 14.34 11.75
C LYS A 347 -24.33 14.58 10.65
N THR A 348 -24.15 13.63 9.75
CA THR A 348 -23.13 13.72 8.69
C THR A 348 -23.47 14.78 7.65
N TYR A 349 -24.75 14.99 7.29
CA TYR A 349 -25.12 16.13 6.43
C TYR A 349 -24.87 17.49 7.10
N ARG A 350 -25.08 17.61 8.42
CA ARG A 350 -24.74 18.84 9.14
C ARG A 350 -23.24 19.12 9.10
N GLU A 351 -22.40 18.09 9.24
CA GLU A 351 -20.96 18.21 9.09
C GLU A 351 -20.59 18.68 7.67
N ALA A 352 -21.20 18.09 6.64
CA ALA A 352 -21.04 18.50 5.24
C ALA A 352 -21.44 19.98 5.01
N LEU A 353 -22.59 20.40 5.54
CA LEU A 353 -23.09 21.77 5.40
C LEU A 353 -22.35 22.79 6.26
N THR A 354 -21.66 22.36 7.33
CA THR A 354 -20.74 23.23 8.05
C THR A 354 -19.53 23.58 7.19
N ALA A 355 -19.04 22.63 6.39
CA ALA A 355 -17.91 22.85 5.49
C ALA A 355 -18.29 23.61 4.21
N ASP A 356 -19.49 23.37 3.68
CA ASP A 356 -20.05 24.12 2.54
C ASP A 356 -21.56 24.34 2.76
N PRO A 357 -21.96 25.52 3.28
CA PRO A 357 -23.36 25.84 3.55
C PRO A 357 -24.26 25.88 2.31
N ASN A 358 -23.69 25.83 1.10
CA ASN A 358 -24.41 25.90 -0.17
C ASN A 358 -24.33 24.58 -0.96
N ASN A 359 -23.83 23.50 -0.34
CA ASN A 359 -23.79 22.19 -0.98
C ASN A 359 -25.22 21.70 -1.29
N ILE A 360 -25.58 21.69 -2.57
CA ILE A 360 -26.95 21.37 -3.04
C ILE A 360 -27.40 19.98 -2.57
N ASP A 361 -26.53 18.98 -2.67
CA ASP A 361 -26.81 17.60 -2.26
C ASP A 361 -26.97 17.49 -0.73
N GLY A 362 -26.12 18.19 0.03
CA GLY A 362 -26.23 18.27 1.49
C GLY A 362 -27.52 18.96 1.95
N LEU A 363 -27.95 20.03 1.27
CA LEU A 363 -29.18 20.77 1.60
C LEU A 363 -30.42 19.89 1.42
N VAL A 364 -30.53 19.19 0.29
CA VAL A 364 -31.66 18.30 0.05
C VAL A 364 -31.59 17.06 0.94
N GLY A 365 -30.41 16.47 1.12
CA GLY A 365 -30.20 15.30 1.98
C GLY A 365 -30.59 15.56 3.43
N LEU A 366 -30.13 16.68 4.01
CA LEU A 366 -30.51 17.08 5.37
C LEU A 366 -32.00 17.41 5.46
N GLY A 367 -32.52 18.18 4.50
CA GLY A 367 -33.93 18.55 4.46
C GLY A 367 -34.85 17.33 4.44
N LEU A 368 -34.59 16.37 3.55
CA LEU A 368 -35.36 15.13 3.45
C LEU A 368 -35.23 14.28 4.71
N SER A 369 -34.03 14.15 5.27
CA SER A 369 -33.78 13.37 6.49
C SER A 369 -34.52 13.94 7.71
N LEU A 370 -34.50 15.27 7.87
CA LEU A 370 -35.22 15.96 8.95
C LEU A 370 -36.73 15.84 8.78
N VAL A 371 -37.26 15.96 7.56
CA VAL A 371 -38.70 15.78 7.33
C VAL A 371 -39.13 14.34 7.61
N ASN A 372 -38.37 13.35 7.13
CA ASN A 372 -38.65 11.94 7.39
C ASN A 372 -38.67 11.65 8.90
N SER A 373 -37.60 12.04 9.60
CA SER A 373 -37.50 11.88 11.05
C SER A 373 -38.59 12.63 11.80
N GLY A 374 -38.92 13.85 11.38
CA GLY A 374 -39.94 14.68 12.02
C GLY A 374 -41.35 14.09 11.86
N TYR A 375 -41.65 13.47 10.72
CA TYR A 375 -42.91 12.72 10.57
C TYR A 375 -42.92 11.44 11.42
N ALA A 376 -41.81 10.72 11.50
CA ALA A 376 -41.71 9.50 12.30
C ALA A 376 -41.83 9.78 13.81
N SER A 377 -41.28 10.90 14.29
CA SER A 377 -41.28 11.29 15.70
C SER A 377 -42.46 12.19 16.10
N GLY A 378 -43.16 12.80 15.14
CA GLY A 378 -44.14 13.85 15.38
C GLY A 378 -43.52 15.21 15.75
N ASP A 379 -42.21 15.40 15.55
CA ASP A 379 -41.50 16.64 15.89
C ASP A 379 -41.71 17.72 14.83
N LYS A 380 -42.63 18.65 15.12
CA LYS A 380 -42.91 19.82 14.27
C LYS A 380 -41.73 20.78 14.12
N ALA A 381 -40.85 20.88 15.11
CA ALA A 381 -39.67 21.73 15.00
C ALA A 381 -38.68 21.13 13.98
N GLN A 382 -38.52 19.80 14.00
CA GLN A 382 -37.70 19.08 13.03
C GLN A 382 -38.28 19.18 11.61
N LEU A 383 -39.61 19.07 11.46
CA LEU A 383 -40.29 19.31 10.18
C LEU A 383 -40.06 20.75 9.68
N GLN A 384 -40.15 21.75 10.57
CA GLN A 384 -39.90 23.14 10.22
C GLN A 384 -38.45 23.37 9.79
N GLU A 385 -37.49 22.76 10.49
CA GLU A 385 -36.09 22.82 10.10
C GLU A 385 -35.85 22.18 8.73
N GLY A 386 -36.40 20.98 8.50
CA GLY A 386 -36.33 20.29 7.21
C GLY A 386 -36.93 21.12 6.09
N ALA A 387 -38.09 21.76 6.31
CA ALA A 387 -38.70 22.68 5.36
C ALA A 387 -37.77 23.86 5.00
N ASN A 388 -37.05 24.41 5.98
CA ASN A 388 -36.11 25.50 5.72
C ASN A 388 -34.98 25.06 4.78
N TYR A 389 -34.40 23.87 5.00
CA TYR A 389 -33.32 23.34 4.16
C TYR A 389 -33.81 23.00 2.75
N LEU A 390 -34.98 22.38 2.64
CA LEU A 390 -35.63 22.11 1.35
C LEU A 390 -35.94 23.41 0.60
N GLY A 391 -36.38 24.46 1.28
CA GLY A 391 -36.59 25.78 0.68
C GLY A 391 -35.29 26.39 0.13
N LYS A 392 -34.19 26.32 0.90
CA LYS A 392 -32.87 26.76 0.43
C LYS A 392 -32.41 25.92 -0.77
N PHE A 393 -32.58 24.61 -0.74
CA PHE A 393 -32.30 23.72 -1.86
C PHE A 393 -33.11 24.10 -3.13
N VAL A 394 -34.44 24.20 -3.04
CA VAL A 394 -35.30 24.52 -4.20
C VAL A 394 -34.94 25.87 -4.83
N SER A 395 -34.60 26.86 -4.00
CA SER A 395 -34.20 28.19 -4.49
C SER A 395 -32.81 28.25 -5.15
N SER A 396 -31.91 27.30 -4.85
CA SER A 396 -30.52 27.30 -5.33
C SER A 396 -30.19 26.20 -6.34
N ALA A 397 -30.96 25.11 -6.35
CA ALA A 397 -30.74 23.98 -7.24
C ALA A 397 -31.18 24.30 -8.68
N PRO A 398 -30.43 23.83 -9.70
CA PRO A 398 -30.84 23.97 -11.09
C PRO A 398 -32.11 23.15 -11.38
N ASP A 399 -32.91 23.58 -12.35
CA ASP A 399 -34.16 22.90 -12.73
C ASP A 399 -33.95 21.46 -13.23
N THR A 400 -32.73 21.15 -13.68
CA THR A 400 -32.33 19.80 -14.09
C THR A 400 -31.99 18.88 -12.92
N HIS A 401 -31.99 19.38 -11.67
CA HIS A 401 -31.66 18.57 -10.51
C HIS A 401 -32.77 17.54 -10.23
N ARG A 402 -32.39 16.26 -10.13
CA ARG A 402 -33.33 15.13 -10.07
C ARG A 402 -34.35 15.21 -8.93
N LEU A 403 -33.98 15.81 -7.79
CA LEU A 403 -34.83 15.90 -6.59
C LEU A 403 -35.61 17.22 -6.47
N LYS A 404 -35.47 18.17 -7.40
CA LYS A 404 -36.06 19.51 -7.22
C LYS A 404 -37.58 19.47 -7.17
N LYS A 405 -38.22 18.79 -8.12
CA LYS A 405 -39.68 18.65 -8.19
C LYS A 405 -40.25 17.90 -6.98
N ASP A 406 -39.56 16.86 -6.53
CA ASP A 406 -39.99 16.08 -5.36
C ASP A 406 -39.92 16.92 -4.09
N ALA A 407 -38.86 17.73 -3.93
CA ALA A 407 -38.76 18.68 -2.82
C ALA A 407 -39.85 19.77 -2.86
N GLU A 408 -40.18 20.31 -4.04
CA GLU A 408 -41.29 21.27 -4.20
C GLU A 408 -42.64 20.66 -3.81
N GLY A 409 -42.89 19.41 -4.21
CA GLY A 409 -44.06 18.65 -3.80
C GLY A 409 -44.13 18.47 -2.29
N LEU A 410 -43.02 18.08 -1.66
CA LEU A 410 -42.93 17.90 -0.21
C LEU A 410 -43.15 19.22 0.55
N LEU A 411 -42.59 20.32 0.06
CA LEU A 411 -42.85 21.66 0.62
C LEU A 411 -44.32 22.07 0.52
N THR A 412 -45.02 21.64 -0.54
CA THR A 412 -46.46 21.87 -0.69
C THR A 412 -47.26 21.11 0.38
N THR A 413 -46.89 19.85 0.66
CA THR A 413 -47.47 19.05 1.74
C THR A 413 -47.26 19.72 3.10
N LEU A 414 -46.03 20.12 3.42
CA LEU A 414 -45.70 20.78 4.68
C LEU A 414 -46.46 22.11 4.84
N LYS A 415 -46.65 22.86 3.74
CA LYS A 415 -47.44 24.10 3.77
C LYS A 415 -48.90 23.86 4.13
N ALA A 416 -49.51 22.75 3.69
CA ALA A 416 -50.87 22.38 4.09
C ALA A 416 -50.97 22.11 5.60
N GLU A 417 -49.87 21.68 6.22
CA GLU A 417 -49.72 21.49 7.67
C GLU A 417 -49.29 22.76 8.41
N LYS A 418 -49.31 23.92 7.74
CA LYS A 418 -48.89 25.23 8.26
C LYS A 418 -47.39 25.33 8.57
N ILE A 419 -46.56 24.53 7.90
CA ILE A 419 -45.10 24.58 7.97
C ILE A 419 -44.58 25.17 6.67
N THR A 420 -44.03 26.38 6.73
CA THR A 420 -43.50 27.08 5.55
C THR A 420 -42.01 27.36 5.70
N PRO A 421 -41.18 27.19 4.65
CA PRO A 421 -39.75 27.48 4.73
C PRO A 421 -39.45 28.90 5.21
N GLN A 422 -38.51 29.02 6.13
CA GLN A 422 -37.96 30.26 6.62
C GLN A 422 -36.50 30.40 6.14
N LYS A 423 -35.99 31.64 6.09
CA LYS A 423 -34.60 31.88 5.70
C LYS A 423 -33.65 31.28 6.74
N ILE A 424 -32.77 30.38 6.28
CA ILE A 424 -31.65 29.89 7.08
C ILE A 424 -30.55 30.97 7.06
N LYS A 425 -30.06 31.36 8.24
CA LYS A 425 -28.88 32.23 8.35
C LYS A 425 -27.64 31.38 8.05
N ASN A 426 -26.77 31.89 7.17
CA ASN A 426 -25.50 31.25 6.81
C ASN A 426 -24.54 31.20 8.00
#